data_AF-X1QPD2-F1
#
_entry.id   AF-X1QPD2-F1
#
_cell.length_a   1.000
_cell.length_b   1.000
_cell.length_c   1.000
_cell.angle_alpha   90.00
_cell.angle_beta   90.00
_cell.angle_gamma   90.00
#
_symmetry.space_group_name_H-M   'P 1'
#
loop_
_entity.id
_entity.type
_entity.pdbx_description
1 polymer ?
#
loop_
_entity_poly.entity_id
_entity_poly.type
_entity_poly.pdbx_seq_one_letter_code
_entity_poly.pdbx_strand_id
1 'polypeptide(L)'
;MITELKTKTITLDELIDAFLGATSHLSPHTQRYYRTYLKNFGWYAHKFGWPEAAEEITRDHIRQFLNYVSSNTNRWGLDDPTRSSSRRAAPGTAFHYGVVVKRLFRWASDEEEYVKENGIWRLKLPAPHFRQVEPYTDTEVMSLLEACEEEYRFRSCFLGSRNGAIIAVFCDTGR
;
A
#
# COMPACT_ATOMS: atom_id res chain seq x y z
N MET A 1 -46.91 -10.04 12.95
CA MET A 1 -45.93 -10.66 12.04
C MET A 1 -44.83 -9.66 11.84
N ILE A 2 -43.69 -9.85 12.51
CA ILE A 2 -42.50 -9.03 12.32
C ILE A 2 -41.80 -9.64 11.12
N THR A 3 -41.80 -8.93 10.00
CA THR A 3 -41.05 -9.31 8.81
C THR A 3 -39.57 -9.17 9.18
N GLU A 4 -38.89 -10.30 9.42
CA GLU A 4 -37.43 -10.32 9.53
C GLU A 4 -36.86 -9.85 8.19
N LEU A 5 -36.47 -8.58 8.12
CA LEU A 5 -35.60 -8.07 7.09
C LEU A 5 -34.28 -8.83 7.25
N LYS A 6 -34.06 -9.86 6.42
CA LYS A 6 -32.73 -10.45 6.23
C LYS A 6 -31.80 -9.32 5.82
N THR A 7 -31.02 -8.80 6.77
CA THR A 7 -29.87 -7.96 6.49
C THR A 7 -29.01 -8.73 5.49
N LYS A 8 -28.90 -8.19 4.27
CA LYS A 8 -28.11 -8.78 3.21
C LYS A 8 -26.66 -8.80 3.67
N THR A 9 -26.17 -9.97 4.08
CA THR A 9 -24.77 -10.16 4.47
C THR A 9 -23.90 -9.91 3.25
N ILE A 10 -23.07 -8.87 3.31
CA ILE A 10 -22.12 -8.55 2.24
C ILE A 10 -20.90 -9.48 2.34
N THR A 11 -20.46 -9.99 1.21
CA THR A 11 -19.22 -10.76 1.14
C THR A 11 -17.99 -9.84 1.21
N LEU A 12 -16.83 -10.39 1.55
CA LEU A 12 -15.58 -9.61 1.57
C LEU A 12 -15.25 -9.01 0.20
N ASP A 13 -15.46 -9.75 -0.88
CA ASP A 13 -15.19 -9.26 -2.25
C ASP A 13 -16.14 -8.13 -2.64
N GLU A 14 -17.44 -8.29 -2.37
CA GLU A 14 -18.43 -7.22 -2.59
C GLU A 14 -18.09 -5.97 -1.77
N LEU A 15 -17.62 -6.14 -0.52
CA LEU A 15 -17.22 -5.02 0.32
C LEU A 15 -15.99 -4.29 -0.24
N ILE A 16 -15.01 -5.04 -0.74
CA ILE A 16 -13.81 -4.48 -1.39
C ILE A 16 -14.22 -3.70 -2.65
N ASP A 17 -15.06 -4.27 -3.50
CA ASP A 17 -15.50 -3.61 -4.73
C ASP A 17 -16.33 -2.35 -4.44
N ALA A 18 -17.22 -2.41 -3.45
CA ALA A 18 -18.00 -1.25 -3.02
C ALA A 18 -17.09 -0.12 -2.50
N PHE A 19 -16.07 -0.44 -1.70
CA PHE A 19 -15.09 0.54 -1.21
C PHE A 19 -14.26 1.17 -2.36
N LEU A 20 -13.85 0.36 -3.33
CA LEU A 20 -13.13 0.85 -4.50
C LEU A 20 -14.02 1.75 -5.38
N GLY A 21 -15.32 1.46 -5.48
CA GLY A 21 -16.30 2.31 -6.11
C GLY A 21 -16.49 3.64 -5.39
N ALA A 22 -16.64 3.61 -4.06
CA ALA A 22 -16.78 4.80 -3.22
C ALA A 22 -15.56 5.74 -3.28
N THR A 23 -14.36 5.18 -3.50
CA THR A 23 -13.10 5.94 -3.60
C THR A 23 -12.71 6.32 -5.04
N SER A 24 -13.61 6.17 -6.01
CA SER A 24 -13.37 6.46 -7.45
C SER A 24 -13.08 7.93 -7.76
N HIS A 25 -13.47 8.85 -6.89
CA HIS A 25 -13.20 10.30 -7.03
C HIS A 25 -11.76 10.68 -6.61
N LEU A 26 -11.01 9.78 -5.96
CA LEU A 26 -9.64 10.04 -5.54
C LEU A 26 -8.65 9.97 -6.71
N SER A 27 -7.43 10.46 -6.51
CA SER A 27 -6.39 10.43 -7.54
C SER A 27 -6.12 9.01 -8.08
N PRO A 28 -5.71 8.86 -9.35
CA PRO A 28 -5.38 7.55 -9.93
C PRO A 28 -4.32 6.77 -9.13
N HIS A 29 -3.37 7.50 -8.53
CA HIS A 29 -2.34 6.91 -7.68
C HIS A 29 -2.96 6.31 -6.39
N THR A 30 -3.85 7.05 -5.74
CA THR A 30 -4.56 6.59 -4.53
C THR A 30 -5.47 5.39 -4.81
N GLN A 31 -6.17 5.39 -5.95
CA GLN A 31 -6.99 4.25 -6.36
C GLN A 31 -6.14 3.00 -6.60
N ARG A 32 -5.02 3.14 -7.32
CA ARG A 32 -4.08 2.04 -7.55
C ARG A 32 -3.51 1.51 -6.24
N TYR A 33 -3.20 2.41 -5.31
CA TYR A 33 -2.76 2.07 -3.97
C TYR A 33 -3.82 1.16 -3.30
N TYR A 34 -5.05 1.63 -3.09
CA TYR A 34 -6.08 0.81 -2.44
C TYR A 34 -6.35 -0.52 -3.15
N ARG A 35 -6.51 -0.49 -4.48
CA ARG A 35 -6.77 -1.70 -5.28
C ARG A 35 -5.68 -2.76 -5.09
N THR A 36 -4.41 -2.36 -5.06
CA THR A 36 -3.29 -3.30 -4.90
C THR A 36 -3.33 -3.98 -3.54
N TYR A 37 -3.50 -3.21 -2.46
CA TYR A 37 -3.49 -3.75 -1.10
C TYR A 37 -4.73 -4.62 -0.83
N LEU A 38 -5.91 -4.19 -1.28
CA LEU A 38 -7.16 -4.93 -1.06
C LEU A 38 -7.27 -6.18 -1.92
N LYS A 39 -6.79 -6.17 -3.16
CA LYS A 39 -6.73 -7.38 -4.00
C LYS A 39 -5.93 -8.49 -3.31
N ASN A 40 -4.76 -8.15 -2.76
CA ASN A 40 -3.90 -9.12 -2.09
C ASN A 40 -4.48 -9.57 -0.73
N PHE A 41 -5.23 -8.69 -0.05
CA PHE A 41 -6.00 -9.06 1.13
C PHE A 41 -7.10 -10.08 0.81
N GLY A 42 -7.93 -9.81 -0.21
CA GLY A 42 -8.95 -10.74 -0.69
C GLY A 42 -8.36 -12.08 -1.12
N TRP A 43 -7.28 -12.07 -1.92
CA TRP A 43 -6.56 -13.28 -2.29
C TRP A 43 -6.12 -14.11 -1.07
N TYR A 44 -5.59 -13.45 -0.03
CA TYR A 44 -5.16 -14.13 1.19
C TYR A 44 -6.35 -14.75 1.93
N ALA A 45 -7.44 -14.01 2.10
CA ALA A 45 -8.65 -14.50 2.74
C ALA A 45 -9.18 -15.77 2.05
N HIS A 46 -9.28 -15.74 0.71
CA HIS A 46 -9.68 -16.90 -0.09
C HIS A 46 -8.71 -18.07 0.05
N LYS A 47 -7.40 -17.81 -0.06
CA LYS A 47 -6.38 -18.86 -0.02
C LYS A 47 -6.37 -19.63 1.30
N PHE A 48 -6.67 -18.96 2.41
CA PHE A 48 -6.65 -19.53 3.76
C PHE A 48 -8.05 -19.88 4.29
N GLY A 49 -9.08 -19.87 3.42
CA GLY A 49 -10.43 -20.33 3.77
C GLY A 49 -11.08 -19.49 4.86
N TRP A 50 -10.84 -18.18 4.85
CA TRP A 50 -11.52 -17.27 5.77
C TRP A 50 -13.01 -17.15 5.48
N PRO A 51 -13.82 -16.68 6.46
CA PRO A 51 -15.22 -16.41 6.23
C PRO A 51 -15.48 -15.51 5.01
N GLU A 52 -16.47 -15.87 4.20
CA GLU A 52 -16.91 -15.05 3.08
C GLU A 52 -17.64 -13.80 3.56
N ALA A 53 -18.44 -13.94 4.63
CA ALA A 53 -19.17 -12.84 5.25
C ALA A 53 -18.20 -11.83 5.86
N ALA A 54 -18.24 -10.57 5.41
CA ALA A 54 -17.32 -9.55 5.88
C ALA A 54 -17.47 -9.26 7.38
N GLU A 55 -18.66 -9.44 7.94
CA GLU A 55 -18.93 -9.26 9.38
C GLU A 55 -18.20 -10.28 10.27
N GLU A 56 -17.88 -11.45 9.74
CA GLU A 56 -17.18 -12.52 10.46
C GLU A 56 -15.65 -12.35 10.43
N ILE A 57 -15.14 -11.36 9.67
CA ILE A 57 -13.73 -11.01 9.70
C ILE A 57 -13.39 -10.33 11.03
N THR A 58 -12.37 -10.83 11.72
CA THR A 58 -11.98 -10.39 13.06
C THR A 58 -10.60 -9.73 13.05
N ARG A 59 -10.23 -9.12 14.18
CA ARG A 59 -8.87 -8.60 14.40
C ARG A 59 -7.80 -9.68 14.28
N ASP A 60 -8.10 -10.91 14.64
CA ASP A 60 -7.12 -12.01 14.59
C ASP A 60 -6.87 -12.46 13.16
N HIS A 61 -7.91 -12.46 12.31
CA HIS A 61 -7.73 -12.59 10.87
C HIS A 61 -6.75 -11.52 10.37
N ILE A 62 -7.01 -10.24 10.65
CA ILE A 62 -6.11 -9.16 10.19
C ILE A 62 -4.67 -9.34 10.70
N ARG A 63 -4.47 -9.77 11.95
CA ARG A 63 -3.13 -10.08 12.48
C ARG A 63 -2.44 -11.21 11.73
N GLN A 64 -3.16 -12.29 11.42
CA GLN A 64 -2.62 -13.40 10.63
C GLN A 64 -2.17 -12.92 9.23
N PHE A 65 -2.99 -12.11 8.57
CA PHE A 65 -2.63 -11.53 7.28
C PHE A 65 -1.38 -10.65 7.36
N LEU A 66 -1.30 -9.76 8.35
CA LEU A 66 -0.12 -8.90 8.53
C LEU A 66 1.14 -9.72 8.91
N ASN A 67 0.98 -10.81 9.66
CA ASN A 67 2.06 -11.74 9.94
C ASN A 67 2.55 -12.44 8.66
N TYR A 68 1.63 -12.90 7.81
CA TYR A 68 1.98 -13.46 6.50
C TYR A 68 2.74 -12.47 5.63
N VAL A 69 2.25 -11.22 5.54
CA VAL A 69 2.91 -10.17 4.75
C VAL A 69 4.36 -9.95 5.22
N SER A 70 4.59 -9.90 6.53
CA SER A 70 5.90 -9.58 7.10
C SER A 70 6.89 -10.75 7.13
N SER A 71 6.40 -12.00 7.21
CA SER A 71 7.25 -13.19 7.37
C SER A 71 7.53 -13.92 6.07
N ASN A 72 6.58 -13.97 5.12
CA ASN A 72 6.72 -14.78 3.92
C ASN A 72 7.48 -14.06 2.79
N THR A 73 8.24 -14.85 2.04
CA THR A 73 8.75 -14.52 0.69
C THR A 73 7.81 -15.09 -0.37
N ASN A 74 8.00 -14.69 -1.63
CA ASN A 74 7.20 -15.13 -2.79
C ASN A 74 5.69 -15.10 -2.51
N ARG A 75 5.21 -13.96 -2.01
CA ARG A 75 3.81 -13.78 -1.63
C ARG A 75 2.89 -13.83 -2.84
N TRP A 76 1.61 -14.14 -2.60
CA TRP A 76 0.51 -14.11 -3.58
C TRP A 76 0.43 -15.26 -4.58
N GLY A 77 1.22 -16.32 -4.38
CA GLY A 77 1.13 -17.55 -5.19
C GLY A 77 1.38 -17.31 -6.68
N LEU A 78 2.23 -16.33 -7.00
CA LEU A 78 2.64 -16.02 -8.36
C LEU A 78 3.78 -16.94 -8.77
N ASP A 79 3.70 -17.50 -9.99
CA ASP A 79 4.79 -18.29 -10.58
C ASP A 79 6.05 -17.44 -10.81
N ASP A 80 5.88 -16.15 -11.11
CA ASP A 80 6.93 -15.14 -11.16
C ASP A 80 6.59 -13.95 -10.25
N PRO A 81 6.98 -14.01 -8.96
CA PRO A 81 6.69 -12.94 -8.02
C PRO A 81 7.52 -11.69 -8.34
N THR A 82 6.85 -10.53 -8.36
CA THR A 82 7.53 -9.23 -8.49
C THR A 82 8.68 -9.09 -7.49
N ARG A 83 9.71 -8.29 -7.82
CA ARG A 83 10.86 -8.06 -6.93
C ARG A 83 10.49 -7.67 -5.48
N SER A 84 9.34 -7.01 -5.28
CA SER A 84 8.84 -6.61 -3.97
C SER A 84 8.08 -7.74 -3.24
N SER A 85 7.49 -8.71 -3.94
CA SER A 85 6.80 -9.86 -3.36
C SER A 85 7.70 -11.08 -3.18
N SER A 86 8.83 -11.15 -3.89
CA SER A 86 9.82 -12.23 -3.78
C SER A 86 10.68 -12.17 -2.52
N ARG A 87 10.82 -10.99 -1.91
CA ARG A 87 11.56 -10.76 -0.67
C ARG A 87 10.63 -10.54 0.50
N ARG A 88 11.13 -10.72 1.72
CA ARG A 88 10.41 -10.36 2.95
C ARG A 88 9.98 -8.89 2.88
N ALA A 89 8.75 -8.61 3.26
CA ALA A 89 8.24 -7.25 3.21
C ALA A 89 8.98 -6.35 4.20
N ALA A 90 9.27 -5.11 3.79
CA ALA A 90 9.75 -4.11 4.72
C ALA A 90 8.65 -3.79 5.77
N PRO A 91 9.00 -3.33 6.98
CA PRO A 91 8.01 -2.98 8.00
C PRO A 91 6.94 -1.99 7.50
N GLY A 92 7.35 -1.01 6.69
CA GLY A 92 6.42 -0.05 6.07
C GLY A 92 5.38 -0.70 5.16
N THR A 93 5.74 -1.76 4.44
CA THR A 93 4.80 -2.47 3.56
C THR A 93 3.68 -3.12 4.36
N ALA A 94 4.02 -3.88 5.42
CA ALA A 94 3.01 -4.50 6.30
C ALA A 94 2.14 -3.43 6.99
N PHE A 95 2.74 -2.32 7.39
CA PHE A 95 1.99 -1.18 7.94
C PHE A 95 0.96 -0.63 6.95
N HIS A 96 1.33 -0.41 5.67
CA HIS A 96 0.41 0.08 4.66
C HIS A 96 -0.74 -0.89 4.37
N TYR A 97 -0.50 -2.21 4.34
CA TYR A 97 -1.57 -3.21 4.31
C TYR A 97 -2.54 -3.02 5.49
N GLY A 98 -2.00 -2.89 6.70
CA GLY A 98 -2.81 -2.68 7.90
C GLY A 98 -3.64 -1.40 7.81
N VAL A 99 -3.05 -0.29 7.37
CA VAL A 99 -3.77 1.00 7.22
C VAL A 99 -4.93 0.87 6.23
N VAL A 100 -4.71 0.24 5.08
CA VAL A 100 -5.74 0.07 4.05
C VAL A 100 -6.88 -0.81 4.56
N VAL A 101 -6.56 -1.97 5.15
CA VAL A 101 -7.58 -2.88 5.69
C VAL A 101 -8.37 -2.22 6.82
N LYS A 102 -7.71 -1.47 7.70
CA LYS A 102 -8.41 -0.68 8.73
C LYS A 102 -9.34 0.37 8.13
N ARG A 103 -8.92 1.05 7.06
CA ARG A 103 -9.76 2.05 6.39
C ARG A 103 -10.98 1.40 5.74
N LEU A 104 -10.82 0.23 5.10
CA LEU A 104 -11.93 -0.54 4.54
C LEU A 104 -12.99 -0.84 5.61
N PHE A 105 -12.59 -1.49 6.71
CA PHE A 105 -13.54 -1.88 7.75
C PHE A 105 -14.12 -0.69 8.52
N ARG A 106 -13.39 0.41 8.64
CA ARG A 106 -13.92 1.64 9.21
C ARG A 106 -14.97 2.29 8.31
N TRP A 107 -14.73 2.36 7.01
CA TRP A 107 -15.72 2.85 6.05
C TRP A 107 -16.97 1.96 6.07
N ALA A 108 -16.78 0.64 6.08
CA ALA A 108 -17.86 -0.33 6.13
C ALA A 108 -18.73 -0.20 7.39
N SER A 109 -18.13 0.11 8.55
CA SER A 109 -18.86 0.26 9.81
C SER A 109 -19.45 1.65 10.01
N ASP A 110 -18.65 2.70 9.78
CA ASP A 110 -18.98 4.07 10.20
C ASP A 110 -19.72 4.85 9.10
N GLU A 111 -19.43 4.57 7.82
CA GLU A 111 -19.93 5.38 6.69
C GLU A 111 -21.12 4.70 5.98
N GLU A 112 -21.15 3.36 5.91
CA GLU A 112 -22.16 2.63 5.12
C GLU A 112 -22.99 1.60 5.91
N GLU A 113 -22.64 1.35 7.17
CA GLU A 113 -23.32 0.37 8.04
C GLU A 113 -23.40 -1.06 7.47
N TYR A 114 -22.54 -1.42 6.52
CA TYR A 114 -22.47 -2.76 5.92
C TYR A 114 -22.03 -3.84 6.92
N VAL A 115 -21.25 -3.45 7.92
CA VAL A 115 -20.70 -4.35 8.92
C VAL A 115 -20.88 -3.74 10.31
N LYS A 116 -21.43 -4.51 11.25
CA LYS A 116 -21.47 -4.08 12.66
C LYS A 116 -20.07 -3.77 13.19
N GLU A 117 -19.98 -2.87 14.16
CA GLU A 117 -18.69 -2.47 14.73
C GLU A 117 -17.93 -3.69 15.31
N ASN A 118 -16.87 -4.11 14.62
CA ASN A 118 -16.05 -5.28 14.97
C ASN A 118 -14.70 -4.91 15.60
N GLY A 119 -14.46 -3.61 15.82
CA GLY A 119 -13.26 -3.08 16.45
C GLY A 119 -11.96 -3.27 15.64
N ILE A 120 -12.01 -3.69 14.37
CA ILE A 120 -10.82 -3.82 13.51
C ILE A 120 -10.08 -2.48 13.38
N TRP A 121 -10.82 -1.38 13.29
CA TRP A 121 -10.25 -0.03 13.24
C TRP A 121 -9.44 0.34 14.51
N ARG A 122 -9.67 -0.36 15.65
CA ARG A 122 -8.90 -0.20 16.90
C ARG A 122 -7.62 -1.05 16.94
N LEU A 123 -7.37 -1.88 15.93
CA LEU A 123 -6.14 -2.67 15.85
C LEU A 123 -4.91 -1.75 15.87
N LYS A 124 -4.01 -1.95 16.83
CA LYS A 124 -2.73 -1.23 16.88
C LYS A 124 -1.80 -1.81 15.82
N LEU A 125 -1.31 -0.97 14.92
CA LEU A 125 -0.31 -1.33 13.92
C LEU A 125 1.06 -0.87 14.45
N PRO A 126 2.10 -1.71 14.37
CA PRO A 126 3.45 -1.27 14.71
C PRO A 126 3.87 -0.19 13.71
N ALA A 127 4.22 0.99 14.22
CA ALA A 127 4.69 2.08 13.38
C ALA A 127 6.03 1.66 12.73
N PRO A 128 6.16 1.77 11.40
CA PRO A 128 7.43 1.49 10.75
C PRO A 128 8.43 2.57 11.16
N HIS A 129 9.63 2.15 11.56
CA HIS A 129 10.75 3.06 11.71
C HIS A 129 11.23 3.38 10.29
N PHE A 130 10.77 4.50 9.74
CA PHE A 130 11.32 4.99 8.48
C PHE A 130 12.76 5.38 8.73
N ARG A 131 13.68 4.80 7.94
CA ARG A 131 15.07 5.25 7.95
C ARG A 131 15.05 6.72 7.52
N GLN A 132 15.50 7.61 8.39
CA GLN A 132 15.78 8.97 7.97
C GLN A 132 16.80 8.88 6.84
N VAL A 133 16.42 9.39 5.67
CA VAL A 133 17.33 9.52 4.55
C VAL A 133 18.14 10.78 4.83
N GLU A 134 19.42 10.61 5.12
CA GLU A 134 20.35 11.73 5.23
C GLU A 134 20.36 12.50 3.90
N PRO A 135 20.19 13.84 3.93
CA PRO A 135 20.37 14.66 2.75
C PRO A 135 21.80 14.55 2.21
N TYR A 136 21.96 14.75 0.91
CA TYR A 136 23.29 14.91 0.33
C TYR A 136 23.96 16.17 0.87
N THR A 137 25.25 16.06 1.17
CA THR A 137 26.11 17.20 1.47
C THR A 137 26.41 18.01 0.22
N ASP A 138 26.78 19.28 0.39
CA ASP A 138 27.18 20.15 -0.73
C ASP A 138 28.28 19.51 -1.59
N THR A 139 29.26 18.85 -0.96
CA THR A 139 30.33 18.14 -1.67
C THR A 139 29.82 16.98 -2.52
N GLU A 140 28.85 16.20 -2.01
CA GLU A 140 28.23 15.12 -2.77
C GLU A 140 27.40 15.65 -3.93
N VAL A 141 26.66 16.74 -3.73
CA VAL A 141 25.91 17.42 -4.80
C VAL A 141 26.84 17.95 -5.88
N MET A 142 27.95 18.59 -5.50
CA MET A 142 28.96 19.05 -6.46
C MET A 142 29.57 17.89 -7.24
N SER A 143 29.85 16.77 -6.58
CA SER A 143 30.35 15.56 -7.24
C SER A 143 29.36 15.00 -8.26
N LEU A 144 28.05 15.08 -7.98
CA LEU A 144 27.00 14.67 -8.93
C LEU A 144 26.96 15.60 -10.16
N LEU A 145 27.12 16.91 -9.97
CA LEU A 145 27.16 17.87 -11.07
C LEU A 145 28.41 17.70 -11.93
N GLU A 146 29.57 17.47 -11.32
CA GLU A 146 30.81 17.16 -12.04
C GLU A 146 30.69 15.90 -12.88
N ALA A 147 30.06 14.84 -12.36
CA ALA A 147 29.78 13.63 -13.13
C ALA A 147 28.87 13.90 -14.34
N CYS A 148 27.90 14.81 -14.22
CA CYS A 148 27.06 15.23 -15.33
C CYS A 148 27.84 16.02 -16.40
N GLU A 149 28.79 16.86 -15.98
CA GLU A 149 29.67 17.61 -16.88
C GLU A 149 30.64 16.67 -17.63
N GLU A 150 31.17 15.64 -16.95
CA GLU A 150 31.97 14.60 -17.60
C GLU A 150 31.13 13.81 -18.62
N GLU A 151 29.91 13.41 -18.25
CA GLU A 151 28.97 12.75 -19.17
C GLU A 151 28.67 13.62 -20.40
N TYR A 152 28.47 14.93 -20.19
CA TYR A 152 28.25 15.89 -21.26
C TYR A 152 29.43 15.93 -22.24
N ARG A 153 30.66 16.00 -21.73
CA ARG A 153 31.89 16.16 -22.53
C ARG A 153 32.29 14.89 -23.28
N PHE A 154 32.18 13.72 -22.64
CA PHE A 154 32.85 12.51 -23.13
C PHE A 154 31.90 11.39 -23.55
N ARG A 155 30.59 11.48 -23.24
CA ARG A 155 29.64 10.39 -23.51
C ARG A 155 28.39 10.86 -24.24
N SER A 156 27.52 11.57 -23.54
CA SER A 156 26.21 11.99 -24.04
C SER A 156 25.92 13.41 -23.59
N CYS A 157 26.15 14.34 -24.51
CA CYS A 157 25.83 15.76 -24.36
C CYS A 157 24.37 15.96 -23.88
N PHE A 158 23.41 15.25 -24.48
CA PHE A 158 22.01 15.39 -24.06
C PHE A 158 21.76 14.90 -22.62
N LEU A 159 22.28 13.73 -22.23
CA LEU A 159 22.04 13.18 -20.89
C LEU A 159 22.75 14.01 -19.82
N GLY A 160 24.01 14.39 -20.06
CA GLY A 160 24.79 15.24 -19.14
C GLY A 160 24.11 16.58 -18.89
N SER A 161 23.72 17.30 -19.95
CA SER A 161 22.98 18.57 -19.80
C SER A 161 21.64 18.39 -19.08
N ARG A 162 20.84 17.38 -19.47
CA ARG A 162 19.51 17.15 -18.88
C ARG A 162 19.61 16.80 -17.40
N ASN A 163 20.46 15.84 -17.05
CA ASN A 163 20.60 15.37 -15.68
C ASN A 163 21.18 16.47 -14.78
N GLY A 164 22.18 17.21 -15.27
CA GLY A 164 22.75 18.36 -14.54
C GLY A 164 21.71 19.45 -14.29
N ALA A 165 20.90 19.80 -15.30
CA ALA A 165 19.82 20.77 -15.14
C ALA A 165 18.76 20.30 -14.13
N ILE A 166 18.39 19.02 -14.15
CA ILE A 166 17.44 18.44 -13.19
C ILE A 166 17.98 18.58 -11.77
N ILE A 167 19.25 18.23 -11.52
CA ILE A 167 19.88 18.35 -10.20
C ILE A 167 19.88 19.82 -9.74
N ALA A 168 20.29 20.74 -10.61
CA ALA A 168 20.31 22.16 -10.28
C ALA A 168 18.92 22.70 -9.90
N VAL A 169 17.88 22.31 -10.64
CA VAL A 169 16.49 22.67 -10.33
C VAL A 169 16.05 22.08 -8.99
N PHE A 170 16.42 20.83 -8.67
CA PHE A 170 16.12 20.25 -7.35
C PHE A 170 16.80 21.00 -6.21
N CYS A 171 18.05 21.41 -6.39
CA CYS A 171 18.77 22.21 -5.40
C CYS A 171 18.13 23.58 -5.17
N ASP A 172 17.66 24.24 -6.23
CA ASP A 172 17.06 25.58 -6.14
C ASP A 172 15.62 25.54 -5.57
N THR A 173 14.82 24.54 -5.95
CA THR A 173 13.37 24.51 -5.67
C THR A 173 12.96 23.57 -4.54
N GLY A 174 13.82 22.61 -4.18
CA GLY A 174 13.52 21.57 -3.19
C GLY A 174 12.35 20.64 -3.57
N ARG A 175 11.99 20.56 -4.86
CA ARG A 175 10.84 19.80 -5.38
C ARG A 175 11.16 18.95 -6.58
#